data_AF-A0A926SL55-F1
#
_entry.id   AF-A0A926SL55-F1
#
_cell.length_a   1.000
_cell.length_b   1.000
_cell.length_c   1.000
_cell.angle_alpha   90.00
_cell.angle_beta   90.00
_cell.angle_gamma   90.00
#
_symmetry.space_group_name_H-M   'P 1'
#
loop_
_entity.id
_entity.type
_entity.pdbx_description
1 polymer ?
#
loop_
_entity_poly.entity_id
_entity_poly.type
_entity_poly.pdbx_seq_one_letter_code
_entity_poly.pdbx_strand_id
1 'polypeptide(L)'
;MNQDETMSDRAETIRELWANKRAATYKAEEAGVQSLQASSMMPIDLSDETVRSSLPRSVLEAYDYYFDQVESADWGSVSVSKEKIQNQDIFAVNVSTDGDDGWAELFDAQGQNLGAARTLLEQVAWGEPQAIRASVENADLPAELQPGPETGSNT
;
A
#
# COMPACT_ATOMS: atom_id res chain seq x y z
N MET A 1 30.12 12.24 -1.43
CA MET A 1 29.14 11.44 -0.67
C MET A 1 27.79 11.74 -1.28
N ASN A 2 27.28 10.79 -2.06
CA ASN A 2 26.14 10.98 -2.94
C ASN A 2 24.85 10.88 -2.13
N GLN A 3 24.08 11.97 -2.09
CA GLN A 3 22.80 12.02 -1.36
C GLN A 3 21.75 11.05 -1.93
N ASP A 4 21.87 10.67 -3.21
CA ASP A 4 20.99 9.72 -3.88
C ASP A 4 21.05 8.29 -3.31
N GLU A 5 22.25 7.82 -2.96
CA GLU A 5 22.45 6.43 -2.50
C GLU A 5 21.76 6.20 -1.15
N THR A 6 21.82 7.18 -0.26
CA THR A 6 21.19 7.12 1.08
C THR A 6 19.66 7.22 1.05
N MET A 7 19.09 7.83 0.01
CA MET A 7 17.63 8.00 -0.10
C MET A 7 16.97 6.73 -0.66
N SER A 8 17.64 6.04 -1.59
CA SER A 8 17.18 4.76 -2.13
C SER A 8 17.11 3.68 -1.04
N ASP A 9 18.16 3.54 -0.23
CA ASP A 9 18.22 2.56 0.86
C ASP A 9 17.12 2.81 1.91
N ARG A 10 16.80 4.08 2.17
CA ARG A 10 15.74 4.48 3.10
C ARG A 10 14.36 4.12 2.57
N ALA A 11 14.07 4.41 1.30
CA ALA A 11 12.79 4.06 0.69
C ALA A 11 12.59 2.54 0.67
N GLU A 12 13.63 1.76 0.37
CA GLU A 12 13.61 0.30 0.48
C GLU A 12 13.32 -0.19 1.90
N THR A 13 14.01 0.37 2.90
CA THR A 13 13.77 0.02 4.31
C THR A 13 12.33 0.32 4.74
N ILE A 14 11.78 1.47 4.34
CA ILE A 14 10.39 1.83 4.66
C ILE A 14 9.41 0.86 4.00
N ARG A 15 9.62 0.53 2.73
CA ARG A 15 8.82 -0.45 1.99
C ARG A 15 8.81 -1.81 2.65
N GLU A 16 9.98 -2.31 3.06
CA GLU A 16 10.11 -3.59 3.75
C GLU A 16 9.38 -3.59 5.11
N LEU A 17 9.58 -2.56 5.93
CA LEU A 17 8.90 -2.43 7.21
C LEU A 17 7.39 -2.34 7.07
N TRP A 18 6.92 -1.59 6.07
CA TRP A 18 5.51 -1.47 5.75
C TRP A 18 4.91 -2.82 5.32
N ALA A 19 5.57 -3.54 4.40
CA ALA A 19 5.12 -4.85 3.92
C ALA A 19 5.04 -5.88 5.06
N ASN A 20 6.07 -5.93 5.92
CA ASN A 20 6.09 -6.82 7.08
C ASN A 20 4.94 -6.53 8.07
N LYS A 21 4.65 -5.24 8.29
CA LYS A 21 3.53 -4.83 9.14
C LYS A 21 2.19 -5.23 8.53
N ARG A 22 1.97 -4.98 7.24
CA ARG A 22 0.77 -5.41 6.51
C ARG A 22 0.56 -6.92 6.63
N ALA A 23 1.61 -7.70 6.38
CA ALA A 23 1.56 -9.15 6.49
C ALA A 23 1.17 -9.62 7.90
N ALA A 24 1.68 -8.96 8.94
CA ALA A 24 1.32 -9.26 10.32
C ALA A 24 -0.15 -8.91 10.63
N THR A 25 -0.63 -7.76 10.14
CA THR A 25 -2.04 -7.35 10.28
C THR A 25 -2.98 -8.35 9.61
N TYR A 26 -2.69 -8.73 8.36
CA TYR A 26 -3.50 -9.69 7.62
C TYR A 26 -3.62 -11.04 8.37
N LYS A 27 -2.48 -11.59 8.83
CA LYS A 27 -2.47 -12.85 9.60
C LYS A 27 -3.22 -12.76 10.93
N ALA A 28 -3.18 -11.60 11.59
CA ALA A 28 -3.93 -11.39 12.83
C ALA A 28 -5.44 -11.37 12.57
N GLU A 29 -5.88 -10.71 11.50
CA GLU A 29 -7.28 -10.67 11.06
C GLU A 29 -7.78 -12.06 10.66
N GLU A 30 -7.01 -12.81 9.88
CA GLU A 30 -7.31 -14.19 9.49
C GLU A 30 -7.44 -15.11 10.73
N ALA A 31 -6.58 -14.94 11.73
CA ALA A 31 -6.64 -15.70 12.97
C ALA A 31 -7.79 -15.26 13.92
N GLY A 32 -8.59 -14.25 13.53
CA GLY A 32 -9.63 -13.67 14.39
C GLY A 32 -9.07 -13.00 15.64
N VAL A 33 -7.77 -12.70 15.65
CA VAL A 33 -7.09 -12.05 16.77
C VAL A 33 -7.25 -10.55 16.58
N GLN A 34 -8.05 -9.92 17.44
CA GLN A 34 -7.96 -8.47 17.59
C GLN A 34 -6.55 -8.12 18.07
N SER A 35 -5.71 -7.67 17.13
CA SER A 35 -4.37 -7.21 17.44
C SER A 35 -4.46 -6.03 18.42
N LEU A 36 -4.16 -6.30 19.69
CA LEU A 36 -3.95 -5.27 20.71
C LEU A 36 -2.62 -4.52 20.49
N GLN A 37 -1.79 -4.95 19.53
CA GLN A 37 -0.71 -4.11 19.04
C GLN A 37 -1.36 -2.98 18.26
N ALA A 38 -1.43 -1.81 18.91
CA ALA A 38 -1.93 -0.57 18.35
C ALA A 38 -1.37 -0.36 16.94
N SER A 39 -2.17 -0.71 15.94
CA SER A 39 -1.93 -0.36 14.56
C SER A 39 -1.80 1.15 14.54
N SER A 40 -0.57 1.66 14.49
CA SER A 40 -0.30 3.10 14.43
C SER A 40 -0.63 3.67 13.04
N MET A 41 -1.52 2.99 12.29
CA MET A 41 -2.19 3.52 11.11
C MET A 41 -3.37 4.34 11.61
N MET A 42 -3.24 5.65 11.48
CA MET A 42 -4.34 6.57 11.71
C MET A 42 -5.04 6.77 10.35
N PRO A 43 -6.28 6.29 10.17
CA PRO A 43 -7.04 6.60 8.96
C PRO A 43 -7.22 8.11 8.87
N ILE A 44 -7.14 8.63 7.64
CA ILE A 44 -7.34 10.05 7.35
C ILE A 44 -8.71 10.20 6.71
N ASP A 45 -9.56 11.01 7.32
CA ASP A 45 -10.85 11.36 6.76
C ASP A 45 -10.67 12.42 5.66
N LEU A 46 -10.79 12.00 4.40
CA LEU A 46 -10.70 12.88 3.24
C LEU A 46 -12.00 13.60 2.91
N SER A 47 -13.10 13.30 3.61
CA SER A 47 -14.34 14.08 3.50
C SER A 47 -14.24 15.43 4.21
N ASP A 48 -13.30 15.57 5.16
CA ASP A 48 -12.94 16.86 5.76
C ASP A 48 -12.00 17.62 4.81
N GLU A 49 -12.53 18.68 4.20
CA GLU A 49 -11.79 19.55 3.27
C GLU A 49 -10.54 20.18 3.91
N THR A 50 -10.57 20.45 5.22
CA THR A 50 -9.42 21.00 5.95
C THR A 50 -8.29 19.98 6.02
N VAL A 51 -8.63 18.72 6.29
CA VAL A 51 -7.69 17.61 6.33
C VAL A 51 -7.16 17.34 4.92
N ARG A 52 -8.05 17.24 3.92
CA ARG A 52 -7.69 17.03 2.51
C ARG A 52 -6.72 18.11 2.01
N SER A 53 -7.00 19.38 2.27
CA SER A 53 -6.13 20.51 1.89
C SER A 53 -4.76 20.53 2.58
N SER A 54 -4.58 19.78 3.68
CA SER A 54 -3.31 19.68 4.40
C SER A 54 -2.39 18.56 3.92
N LEU A 55 -2.89 17.66 3.06
CA LEU A 55 -2.11 16.55 2.54
C LEU A 55 -1.20 16.98 1.39
N PRO A 56 -0.06 16.28 1.20
CA PRO A 56 0.76 16.49 0.01
C PRO A 56 -0.03 16.18 -1.27
N ARG A 57 0.18 17.00 -2.29
CA ARG A 57 -0.54 16.89 -3.57
C ARG A 57 -0.40 15.51 -4.22
N SER A 58 0.77 14.89 -4.16
CA SER A 58 1.01 13.55 -4.72
C SER A 58 0.19 12.45 -4.04
N VAL A 59 -0.07 12.58 -2.73
CA VAL A 59 -0.96 11.65 -1.99
C VAL A 59 -2.39 11.80 -2.49
N LEU A 60 -2.85 13.04 -2.70
CA LEU A 60 -4.17 13.32 -3.25
C LEU A 60 -4.30 12.82 -4.69
N GLU A 61 -3.29 13.03 -5.53
CA GLU A 61 -3.28 12.55 -6.91
C GLU A 61 -3.33 11.01 -7.00
N ALA A 62 -2.67 10.30 -6.08
CA ALA A 62 -2.79 8.85 -5.99
C ALA A 62 -4.18 8.41 -5.51
N TYR A 63 -4.70 9.05 -4.45
CA TYR A 63 -6.04 8.75 -3.94
C TYR A 63 -7.12 9.00 -5.01
N ASP A 64 -7.12 10.17 -5.64
CA ASP A 64 -8.11 10.55 -6.64
C ASP A 64 -8.07 9.62 -7.85
N TYR A 65 -6.87 9.16 -8.25
CA TYR A 65 -6.72 8.14 -9.30
C TYR A 65 -7.45 6.84 -8.93
N TYR A 66 -7.13 6.24 -7.78
CA TYR A 66 -7.78 4.97 -7.41
C TYR A 66 -9.25 5.15 -7.10
N PHE A 67 -9.66 6.30 -6.54
CA PHE A 67 -11.07 6.57 -6.27
C PHE A 67 -11.90 6.58 -7.56
N ASP A 68 -11.38 7.22 -8.62
CA ASP A 68 -12.03 7.23 -9.94
C ASP A 68 -12.05 5.84 -10.59
N GLN A 69 -10.95 5.08 -10.49
CA GLN A 69 -10.80 3.80 -11.19
C GLN A 69 -11.41 2.60 -10.46
N VAL A 70 -11.50 2.65 -9.13
CA VAL A 70 -11.86 1.49 -8.28
C VAL A 70 -13.17 1.74 -7.55
N GLU A 71 -13.21 2.77 -6.70
CA GLU A 71 -14.36 3.01 -5.82
C GLU A 71 -15.57 3.54 -6.60
N SER A 72 -15.35 4.47 -7.54
CA SER A 72 -16.41 4.99 -8.42
C SER A 72 -16.92 3.95 -9.42
N ALA A 73 -16.13 2.90 -9.66
CA ALA A 73 -16.50 1.77 -10.50
C ALA A 73 -17.12 0.60 -9.72
N ASP A 74 -17.29 0.74 -8.39
CA ASP A 74 -18.03 -0.18 -7.51
C ASP A 74 -17.46 -1.62 -7.46
N TRP A 75 -16.14 -1.76 -7.38
CA TRP A 75 -15.49 -3.07 -7.21
C TRP A 75 -14.38 -3.10 -6.14
N GLY A 76 -14.28 -2.04 -5.34
CA GLY A 76 -13.34 -1.94 -4.24
C GLY A 76 -13.46 -0.62 -3.48
N SER A 77 -12.53 -0.39 -2.57
CA SER A 77 -12.48 0.83 -1.75
C SER A 77 -11.07 1.40 -1.68
N VAL A 78 -10.98 2.73 -1.52
CA VAL A 78 -9.71 3.44 -1.39
C VAL A 78 -9.65 4.17 -0.07
N SER A 79 -8.54 4.05 0.64
CA SER A 79 -8.31 4.72 1.91
C SER A 79 -6.93 5.37 1.97
N VAL A 80 -6.83 6.45 2.76
CA VAL A 80 -5.55 7.05 3.09
C VAL A 80 -5.32 6.91 4.58
N SER A 81 -4.10 6.54 4.95
CA SER A 81 -3.68 6.44 6.34
C SER A 81 -2.35 7.13 6.54
N LYS A 82 -2.12 7.58 7.77
CA LYS A 82 -0.84 8.08 8.24
C LYS A 82 -0.27 7.13 9.27
N GLU A 83 1.01 6.80 9.13
CA GLU A 83 1.70 5.99 10.12
C GLU A 83 3.12 6.48 10.39
N LYS A 84 3.69 6.03 11.51
CA LYS A 84 5.07 6.29 11.88
C LYS A 84 5.94 5.06 11.61
N ILE A 85 6.85 5.16 10.65
CA ILE A 85 7.88 4.14 10.36
C ILE A 85 9.25 4.76 10.64
N GLN A 86 10.04 4.14 11.52
CA GLN A 86 11.34 4.69 11.97
C GLN A 86 11.28 6.17 12.37
N ASN A 87 10.23 6.55 13.13
CA ASN A 87 9.96 7.92 13.59
C ASN A 87 9.69 8.94 12.48
N GLN A 88 9.38 8.50 11.26
CA GLN A 88 9.00 9.34 10.13
C GLN A 88 7.53 9.16 9.81
N ASP A 89 6.87 10.25 9.49
CA ASP A 89 5.49 10.24 9.07
C ASP A 89 5.42 9.76 7.61
N ILE A 90 4.70 8.67 7.39
CA ILE A 90 4.47 8.04 6.10
C ILE A 90 2.97 8.08 5.82
N PHE A 91 2.62 8.48 4.60
CA PHE A 91 1.27 8.36 4.08
C PHE A 91 1.19 7.10 3.23
N ALA A 92 0.14 6.31 3.45
CA ALA A 92 -0.17 5.14 2.65
C ALA A 92 -1.56 5.30 2.03
N VAL A 93 -1.61 5.34 0.71
CA VAL A 93 -2.85 5.18 -0.07
C VAL A 93 -3.03 3.69 -0.28
N ASN A 94 -4.11 3.11 0.24
CA ASN A 94 -4.41 1.68 0.15
C ASN A 94 -5.68 1.48 -0.64
N VAL A 95 -5.67 0.45 -1.48
CA VAL A 95 -6.82 -0.03 -2.23
C VAL A 95 -7.05 -1.48 -1.85
N SER A 96 -8.30 -1.82 -1.58
CA SER A 96 -8.77 -3.19 -1.43
C SER A 96 -9.88 -3.46 -2.43
N THR A 97 -9.84 -4.63 -3.07
CA THR A 97 -10.93 -5.10 -3.92
C THR A 97 -11.91 -5.94 -3.10
N ASP A 98 -13.02 -6.35 -3.70
CA ASP A 98 -13.91 -7.36 -3.11
C ASP A 98 -13.27 -8.76 -3.01
N GLY A 99 -12.12 -8.95 -3.65
CA GLY A 99 -11.25 -10.11 -3.48
C GLY A 99 -10.17 -9.89 -2.43
N ASP A 100 -9.06 -10.61 -2.58
CA ASP A 100 -7.91 -10.55 -1.68
C ASP A 100 -6.75 -9.68 -2.23
N ASP A 101 -6.94 -9.06 -3.40
CA ASP A 101 -5.95 -8.23 -4.05
C ASP A 101 -6.18 -6.73 -3.83
N GLY A 102 -5.18 -5.94 -4.18
CA GLY A 102 -5.22 -4.50 -3.97
C GLY A 102 -3.96 -3.80 -4.43
N TRP A 103 -3.88 -2.52 -4.07
CA TRP A 103 -2.75 -1.65 -4.42
C TRP A 103 -2.37 -0.80 -3.22
N ALA A 104 -1.09 -0.39 -3.19
CA ALA A 104 -0.60 0.54 -2.21
C ALA A 104 0.37 1.54 -2.84
N GLU A 105 0.30 2.80 -2.43
CA GLU A 105 1.34 3.81 -2.71
C GLU A 105 1.78 4.48 -1.42
N LEU A 106 3.10 4.54 -1.21
CA LEU A 106 3.72 5.12 -0.03
C LEU A 106 4.36 6.46 -0.35
N PHE A 107 4.17 7.42 0.55
CA PHE A 107 4.74 8.76 0.44
C PHE A 107 5.32 9.20 1.77
N ASP A 108 6.40 9.97 1.74
CA ASP A 108 6.87 10.65 2.93
C ASP A 108 6.00 11.87 3.29
N ALA A 109 6.34 12.55 4.39
CA ALA A 109 5.65 13.74 4.86
C ALA A 109 5.66 14.93 3.86
N GLN A 110 6.58 14.93 2.90
CA GLN A 110 6.69 15.95 1.85
C GLN A 110 5.93 15.54 0.57
N GLY A 111 5.41 14.31 0.52
CA GLY A 111 4.76 13.75 -0.67
C GLY A 111 5.74 13.13 -1.66
N GLN A 112 7.00 12.90 -1.30
CA GLN A 112 7.91 12.15 -2.14
C GLN A 112 7.46 10.68 -2.17
N ASN A 113 7.34 10.12 -3.38
CA ASN A 113 7.00 8.71 -3.53
C ASN A 113 8.13 7.82 -2.96
N LEU A 114 7.75 6.88 -2.11
CA LEU A 114 8.64 5.88 -1.51
C LEU A 114 8.46 4.50 -2.16
N GLY A 115 7.39 4.31 -2.92
CA GLY A 115 7.10 3.12 -3.70
C GLY A 115 5.62 2.96 -4.01
N ALA A 116 5.34 2.10 -4.97
CA ALA A 116 4.01 1.62 -5.29
C ALA A 116 4.04 0.09 -5.33
N ALA A 117 2.94 -0.56 -4.96
CA ALA A 117 2.86 -2.01 -4.96
C ALA A 117 1.48 -2.51 -5.36
N ARG A 118 1.47 -3.72 -5.94
CA ARG A 118 0.31 -4.59 -5.94
C ARG A 118 0.36 -5.47 -4.70
N THR A 119 -0.80 -5.74 -4.11
CA THR A 119 -0.92 -6.57 -2.92
C THR A 119 -1.84 -7.74 -3.20
N LEU A 120 -1.55 -8.88 -2.58
CA LEU A 120 -2.42 -10.06 -2.56
C LEU A 120 -2.26 -10.74 -1.20
N LEU A 121 -3.31 -10.75 -0.39
CA LEU A 121 -3.25 -11.24 1.00
C LEU A 121 -2.12 -10.53 1.78
N GLU A 122 -1.19 -11.27 2.38
CA GLU A 122 0.00 -10.76 3.04
C GLU A 122 1.14 -10.32 2.10
N GLN A 123 1.04 -10.63 0.81
CA GLN A 123 2.11 -10.44 -0.16
C GLN A 123 2.08 -9.05 -0.81
N VAL A 124 3.26 -8.55 -1.13
CA VAL A 124 3.46 -7.21 -1.69
C VAL A 124 4.48 -7.29 -2.83
N ALA A 125 4.09 -6.84 -4.03
CA ALA A 125 4.95 -6.74 -5.19
C ALA A 125 5.17 -5.28 -5.54
N TRP A 126 6.36 -4.77 -5.21
CA TRP A 126 6.76 -3.39 -5.48
C TRP A 126 7.05 -3.18 -6.97
N GLY A 127 6.68 -2.01 -7.49
CA GLY A 127 6.96 -1.61 -8.86
C GLY A 127 6.94 -0.10 -9.04
N GLU A 128 7.14 0.32 -10.29
CA GLU A 128 7.03 1.73 -10.67
C GLU A 128 5.59 2.23 -10.52
N PRO A 129 5.35 3.43 -9.94
CA PRO A 129 4.00 3.93 -9.68
C PRO A 129 3.08 3.90 -10.89
N GLN A 130 3.57 4.29 -12.07
CA GLN A 130 2.76 4.28 -13.29
C GLN A 130 2.40 2.86 -13.74
N ALA A 131 3.31 1.89 -13.59
CA ALA A 131 3.04 0.50 -13.93
C ALA A 131 2.05 -0.14 -12.95
N ILE A 132 2.18 0.16 -11.66
CA ILE A 132 1.25 -0.28 -10.62
C ILE A 132 -0.16 0.29 -10.87
N ARG A 133 -0.26 1.59 -11.16
CA ARG A 133 -1.54 2.23 -11.52
C ARG A 133 -2.16 1.62 -12.78
N ALA A 134 -1.37 1.40 -13.83
CA ALA A 134 -1.86 0.77 -15.06
C ALA A 134 -2.35 -0.67 -14.83
N SER A 135 -1.85 -1.36 -13.81
CA SER A 135 -2.30 -2.72 -13.47
C SER A 135 -3.71 -2.77 -12.87
N VAL A 136 -4.31 -1.63 -12.51
CA VAL A 136 -5.72 -1.56 -12.05
C VAL A 136 -6.68 -2.09 -13.13
N GLU A 137 -6.37 -1.84 -14.40
CA GLU A 137 -7.16 -2.34 -15.53
C GLU A 137 -6.82 -3.81 -15.90
N ASN A 138 -5.84 -4.44 -15.24
CA ASN A 138 -5.34 -5.76 -15.57
C ASN A 138 -5.48 -6.74 -14.39
N ALA A 139 -6.21 -7.83 -14.60
CA ALA A 139 -6.37 -8.90 -13.63
C ALA A 139 -5.11 -9.76 -13.44
N ASP A 140 -4.13 -9.68 -14.35
CA ASP A 140 -2.91 -10.48 -14.27
C ASP A 140 -2.04 -10.06 -13.08
N LEU A 141 -1.78 -11.03 -12.20
CA LEU A 141 -0.87 -10.86 -11.08
C LEU A 141 0.58 -10.83 -11.56
N PRO A 142 1.42 -9.93 -11.02
CA PRO A 142 2.85 -9.94 -11.26
C PRO A 142 3.46 -11.25 -10.74
N ALA A 143 4.60 -11.65 -11.30
CA ALA A 143 5.22 -12.96 -11.04
C ALA A 143 5.46 -13.23 -9.55
N GLU A 144 5.74 -12.16 -8.79
CA GLU A 144 5.95 -12.17 -7.35
C GLU A 144 4.70 -12.55 -6.53
N LEU A 145 3.50 -12.37 -7.10
CA LEU A 145 2.21 -12.69 -6.45
C LEU A 145 1.55 -13.94 -7.06
N GLN A 146 2.14 -14.54 -8.09
CA GLN A 146 1.59 -15.77 -8.66
C GLN A 146 1.81 -16.93 -7.67
N PRO A 147 0.82 -17.81 -7.48
CA PRO A 147 1.04 -19.01 -6.68
C PRO A 147 2.21 -19.78 -7.29
N GLY A 148 3.21 -20.10 -6.46
CA GLY A 148 4.34 -20.90 -6.88
C GLY A 148 3.86 -22.20 -7.54
N PRO A 149 4.62 -22.78 -8.49
CA PRO A 149 4.23 -24.04 -9.10
C PRO A 149 3.96 -25.02 -7.97
N GLU A 150 2.72 -25.53 -7.88
CA GLU A 150 2.35 -26.52 -6.88
C GLU A 150 3.37 -27.65 -6.99
N THR A 151 4.31 -27.71 -6.05
CA THR A 151 5.19 -28.87 -5.93
C THR A 151 4.28 -29.96 -5.42
N GLY A 152 3.64 -30.66 -6.36
CA GLY A 152 2.76 -31.77 -6.08
C GLY A 152 3.44 -32.66 -5.06
N SER A 153 2.90 -32.67 -3.84
CA SER A 153 3.26 -33.67 -2.85
C SER A 153 2.79 -35.00 -3.43
N ASN A 154 3.71 -35.70 -4.08
CA ASN A 154 3.53 -37.11 -4.41
C ASN A 154 3.37 -37.85 -3.08
N THR A 155 2.14 -38.27 -2.82
CA THR A 155 1.76 -39.33 -1.88
C THR A 155 2.54 -40.61 -2.13
#